data_AF-M0L9T1-F1
#
_entry.id   AF-M0L9T1-F1
#
_cell.length_a   1.000
_cell.length_b   1.000
_cell.length_c   1.000
_cell.angle_alpha   90.00
_cell.angle_beta   90.00
_cell.angle_gamma   90.00
#
_symmetry.space_group_name_H-M   'P 1'
#
loop_
_entity.id
_entity.type
_entity.pdbx_description
1 polymer ?
#
loop_
_entity_poly.entity_id
_entity_poly.type
_entity_poly.pdbx_seq_one_letter_code
_entity_poly.pdbx_strand_id
1 'polypeptide(L)'
;MQSTDSSSEKRVVEELNFGAKTAKRVSWEAWEFAIEGPHLVRVTNASYGFQKDDHSYLVGVEDREGVLIPAECECKADRYNEDYGCKHKVALATVGGPMILQAAVDFEKAAAGFQVSTPESITTGADKLETDGGTASCENGDKRCNGSDGTGLPCFDCFEVDQ
;
A
#
# COMPACT_ATOMS: atom_id res chain seq x y z
N MET A 1 -7.18 18.66 1.82
CA MET A 1 -6.31 17.82 2.67
C MET A 1 -6.89 17.89 4.07
N GLN A 2 -7.54 16.82 4.53
CA GLN A 2 -7.96 16.74 5.94
C GLN A 2 -6.72 16.49 6.77
N SER A 3 -6.42 17.41 7.68
CA SER A 3 -5.34 17.28 8.65
C SER A 3 -5.76 16.21 9.65
N THR A 4 -5.15 15.04 9.60
CA THR A 4 -5.27 14.06 10.67
C THR A 4 -4.67 14.70 11.92
N ASP A 5 -5.50 14.99 12.91
CA ASP A 5 -5.08 15.72 14.09
C ASP A 5 -4.12 14.85 14.91
N SER A 6 -2.91 15.32 15.20
CA SER A 6 -1.95 14.57 16.04
C SER A 6 -2.51 14.21 17.43
N SER A 7 -3.60 14.86 17.85
CA SER A 7 -4.34 14.49 19.06
C SER A 7 -5.06 13.15 18.93
N SER A 8 -5.63 12.79 17.78
CA SER A 8 -6.33 11.51 17.62
C SER A 8 -5.34 10.33 17.63
N GLU A 9 -4.16 10.50 17.04
CA GLU A 9 -3.09 9.50 17.06
C GLU A 9 -2.66 9.16 18.49
N LYS A 10 -2.44 10.19 19.32
CA LYS A 10 -2.08 10.00 20.73
C LYS A 10 -3.18 9.30 21.51
N ARG A 11 -4.45 9.67 21.29
CA ARG A 11 -5.59 9.03 21.95
C ARG A 11 -5.70 7.54 21.62
N VAL A 12 -5.59 7.16 20.35
CA VAL A 12 -5.68 5.74 19.93
C VAL A 12 -4.60 4.89 20.60
N VAL A 13 -3.39 5.44 20.75
CA VAL A 13 -2.28 4.75 21.40
C VAL A 13 -2.49 4.65 22.92
N GLU A 14 -3.07 5.68 23.55
CA GLU A 14 -3.39 5.70 24.98
C GLU A 14 -4.45 4.66 25.38
N GLU A 15 -5.34 4.28 24.46
CA GLU A 15 -6.35 3.24 24.66
C GLU A 15 -5.77 1.81 24.65
N LEU A 16 -4.53 1.61 24.20
CA LEU A 16 -3.88 0.31 24.17
C LEU A 16 -2.92 0.16 25.35
N ASN A 17 -3.15 -0.84 26.20
CA ASN A 17 -2.20 -1.21 27.25
C ASN A 17 -1.04 -2.04 26.67
N PHE A 18 0.14 -1.44 26.47
CA PHE A 18 1.33 -2.17 26.00
C PHE A 18 2.61 -1.65 26.63
N GLY A 19 3.66 -2.46 26.52
CA GLY A 19 4.91 -2.26 27.24
C GLY A 19 5.99 -1.68 26.36
N ALA A 20 7.00 -1.09 26.99
CA ALA A 20 8.17 -0.51 26.30
C ALA A 20 8.86 -1.51 25.35
N LYS A 21 8.87 -2.81 25.69
CA LYS A 21 9.41 -3.86 24.81
C LYS A 21 8.60 -4.01 23.52
N THR A 22 7.27 -4.00 23.62
CA THR A 22 6.37 -4.08 22.46
C THR A 22 6.51 -2.82 21.60
N ALA A 23 6.47 -1.65 22.23
CA ALA A 23 6.66 -0.36 21.55
C ALA A 23 7.97 -0.32 20.75
N LYS A 24 9.08 -0.74 21.37
CA LYS A 24 10.39 -0.78 20.74
C LYS A 24 10.45 -1.72 19.54
N ARG A 25 9.85 -2.92 19.66
CA ARG A 25 9.79 -3.88 18.55
C ARG A 25 8.99 -3.35 17.39
N VAL A 26 7.82 -2.76 17.66
CA VAL A 26 7.00 -2.13 16.63
C VAL A 26 7.77 -1.05 15.88
N SER A 27 8.58 -0.24 16.58
CA SER A 27 9.38 0.84 15.97
C SER A 27 10.55 0.38 15.09
N TRP A 28 10.99 -0.88 15.21
CA TRP A 28 12.14 -1.42 14.47
C TRP A 28 11.74 -2.41 13.37
N GLU A 29 10.50 -2.91 13.44
CA GLU A 29 9.97 -3.84 12.46
C GLU A 29 9.30 -3.07 11.29
N ALA A 30 9.30 -3.68 10.11
CA ALA A 30 8.62 -3.18 8.93
C ALA A 30 7.20 -3.75 8.89
N TRP A 31 6.23 -2.91 8.52
CA TRP A 31 4.81 -3.25 8.57
C TRP A 31 4.12 -2.96 7.23
N GLU A 32 3.27 -3.88 6.80
CA GLU A 32 2.36 -3.71 5.67
C GLU A 32 0.91 -3.81 6.19
N PHE A 33 0.03 -2.99 5.61
CA PHE A 33 -1.38 -2.92 5.99
C PHE A 33 -2.25 -3.08 4.74
N ALA A 34 -3.28 -3.92 4.81
CA ALA A 34 -4.29 -4.05 3.77
C ALA A 34 -5.69 -4.07 4.40
N ILE A 35 -6.64 -3.37 3.77
CA ILE A 35 -8.04 -3.38 4.19
C ILE A 35 -8.71 -4.58 3.53
N GLU A 36 -9.17 -5.54 4.33
CA GLU A 36 -9.75 -6.80 3.84
C GLU A 36 -11.28 -6.80 3.91
N GLY A 37 -11.86 -5.89 4.70
CA GLY A 37 -13.30 -5.78 4.87
C GLY A 37 -13.69 -4.63 5.79
N PRO A 38 -15.00 -4.45 6.03
CA PRO A 38 -15.50 -3.48 6.99
C PRO A 38 -14.85 -3.73 8.35
N HIS A 39 -14.22 -2.69 8.92
CA HIS A 39 -13.57 -2.77 10.22
C HIS A 39 -12.45 -3.82 10.33
N LEU A 40 -11.91 -4.30 9.21
CA LEU A 40 -10.96 -5.43 9.20
C LEU A 40 -9.68 -5.08 8.43
N VAL A 41 -8.56 -5.14 9.12
CA VAL A 41 -7.23 -4.82 8.57
C VAL A 41 -6.31 -6.02 8.69
N ARG A 42 -5.71 -6.44 7.57
CA ARG A 42 -4.56 -7.35 7.57
C ARG A 42 -3.31 -6.57 7.92
N VAL A 43 -2.65 -7.00 8.99
CA VAL A 43 -1.39 -6.45 9.49
C VAL A 43 -0.30 -7.47 9.27
N THR A 44 0.66 -7.16 8.41
CA THR A 44 1.75 -8.06 8.04
C THR A 44 3.08 -7.52 8.51
N ASN A 45 3.87 -8.36 9.18
CA ASN A 45 5.23 -8.02 9.58
C ASN A 45 6.21 -8.31 8.44
N ALA A 46 6.54 -7.28 7.66
CA ALA A 46 7.43 -7.40 6.51
C ALA A 46 8.90 -7.65 6.88
N SER A 47 9.31 -7.48 8.15
CA SER A 47 10.67 -7.82 8.59
C SER A 47 11.01 -9.31 8.47
N TYR A 48 10.00 -10.18 8.32
CA TYR A 48 10.21 -11.61 8.07
C TYR A 48 10.52 -11.95 6.60
N GLY A 49 10.57 -10.95 5.71
CA GLY A 49 10.95 -11.14 4.32
C GLY A 49 10.03 -12.14 3.60
N PHE A 50 10.61 -13.20 3.05
CA PHE A 50 9.86 -14.24 2.33
C PHE A 50 8.89 -15.03 3.22
N GLN A 51 9.03 -14.98 4.55
CA GLN A 51 8.13 -15.62 5.52
C GLN A 51 7.07 -14.67 6.06
N LYS A 52 6.94 -13.46 5.50
CA LYS A 52 6.00 -12.46 6.02
C LYS A 52 4.55 -12.95 6.05
N ASP A 53 4.19 -13.86 5.16
CA ASP A 53 2.83 -14.41 5.08
C ASP A 53 2.47 -15.24 6.33
N ASP A 54 3.44 -15.91 6.96
CA ASP A 54 3.26 -16.60 8.25
C ASP A 54 3.12 -15.62 9.44
N HIS A 55 3.41 -14.35 9.18
CA HIS A 55 3.37 -13.23 10.11
C HIS A 55 2.39 -12.13 9.66
N SER A 56 1.34 -12.55 8.95
CA SER A 56 0.17 -11.76 8.58
C SER A 56 -0.99 -12.12 9.50
N TYR A 57 -1.60 -11.12 10.15
CA TYR A 57 -2.75 -11.33 11.02
C TYR A 57 -3.85 -10.31 10.77
N LEU A 58 -5.10 -10.76 10.80
CA LEU A 58 -6.29 -9.92 10.80
C LEU A 58 -6.49 -9.25 12.16
N VAL A 59 -6.74 -7.94 12.11
CA VAL A 59 -7.00 -7.07 13.25
C VAL A 59 -8.32 -6.35 13.03
N GLY A 60 -9.25 -6.51 13.96
CA GLY A 60 -10.53 -5.81 13.98
C GLY A 60 -10.39 -4.39 14.54
N VAL A 61 -11.15 -3.45 13.97
CA VAL A 61 -11.18 -2.03 14.35
C VAL A 61 -12.54 -1.68 14.90
N GLU A 62 -12.59 -1.17 16.12
CA GLU A 62 -13.81 -0.73 16.79
C GLU A 62 -13.84 0.79 16.93
N ASP A 63 -15.03 1.39 16.81
CA ASP A 63 -15.24 2.78 17.19
C ASP A 63 -15.66 2.84 18.67
N ARG A 64 -14.80 3.42 19.50
CA ARG A 64 -15.11 3.73 20.91
C ARG A 64 -15.20 5.23 21.09
N GLU A 65 -16.42 5.72 21.24
CA GLU A 65 -16.71 7.14 21.50
C GLU A 65 -16.12 8.09 20.43
N GLY A 66 -16.10 7.68 19.17
CA GLY A 66 -15.52 8.43 18.05
C GLY A 66 -14.01 8.26 17.88
N VAL A 67 -13.40 7.37 18.65
CA VAL A 67 -11.98 7.00 18.53
C VAL A 67 -11.90 5.59 17.96
N LEU A 68 -11.35 5.48 16.75
CA LEU A 68 -11.13 4.19 16.10
C LEU A 68 -9.93 3.50 16.71
N ILE A 69 -10.12 2.30 17.27
CA ILE A 69 -9.07 1.58 17.96
C ILE A 69 -8.97 0.11 17.50
N PRO A 70 -7.76 -0.48 17.46
CA PRO A 70 -7.59 -1.91 17.25
C PRO A 70 -8.14 -2.72 18.43
N ALA A 71 -9.23 -3.47 18.22
CA ALA A 71 -9.97 -4.14 19.29
C ALA A 71 -9.60 -5.61 19.48
N GLU A 72 -9.46 -6.37 18.39
CA GLU A 72 -9.16 -7.81 18.40
C GLU A 72 -8.10 -8.18 17.36
N CYS A 73 -7.31 -9.21 17.62
CA CYS A 73 -6.29 -9.71 16.68
C CYS A 73 -6.25 -11.24 16.70
N GLU A 74 -6.13 -11.87 15.53
CA GLU A 74 -6.14 -13.34 15.45
C GLU A 74 -4.85 -14.02 15.95
N CYS A 75 -3.83 -13.22 16.30
CA CYS A 75 -2.53 -13.74 16.71
C CYS A 75 -2.59 -14.43 18.09
N LYS A 76 -1.65 -15.34 18.33
CA LYS A 76 -1.56 -16.07 19.61
C LYS A 76 -1.39 -15.14 20.82
N ALA A 77 -0.68 -14.02 20.66
CA ALA A 77 -0.44 -13.10 21.77
C ALA A 77 -1.76 -12.46 22.27
N ASP A 78 -2.66 -12.11 21.37
CA ASP A 78 -3.97 -11.57 21.72
C ASP A 78 -4.87 -12.63 22.35
N ARG A 79 -4.90 -13.82 21.74
CA ARG A 79 -5.72 -14.96 22.19
C ARG A 79 -5.44 -15.39 23.63
N TYR A 80 -4.20 -15.29 24.08
CA TYR A 80 -3.78 -15.74 25.40
C TYR A 80 -3.47 -14.60 26.36
N ASN A 81 -3.58 -13.34 25.93
CA ASN A 81 -3.32 -12.17 26.76
C ASN A 81 -4.18 -10.99 26.30
N GLU A 82 -5.34 -10.88 26.94
CA GLU A 82 -6.38 -9.88 26.65
C GLU A 82 -6.03 -8.51 27.26
N ASP A 83 -5.28 -8.53 28.37
CA ASP A 83 -4.93 -7.33 29.14
C ASP A 83 -3.84 -6.49 28.46
N TYR A 84 -3.13 -7.05 27.47
CA TYR A 84 -1.99 -6.41 26.82
C TYR A 84 -2.10 -6.41 25.29
N GLY A 85 -2.03 -5.21 24.71
CA GLY A 85 -2.03 -5.00 23.27
C GLY A 85 -0.90 -5.77 22.60
N CYS A 86 -1.26 -6.74 21.74
CA CYS A 86 -0.28 -7.45 20.93
C CYS A 86 0.43 -6.50 19.95
N LYS A 87 1.60 -6.90 19.44
CA LYS A 87 2.41 -6.06 18.55
C LYS A 87 1.65 -5.59 17.30
N HIS A 88 0.69 -6.38 16.80
CA HIS A 88 -0.08 -6.04 15.60
C HIS A 88 -1.08 -4.91 15.87
N LYS A 89 -1.79 -4.93 17.02
CA LYS A 89 -2.66 -3.83 17.45
C LYS A 89 -1.86 -2.55 17.62
N VAL A 90 -0.72 -2.64 18.31
CA VAL A 90 0.16 -1.49 18.52
C VAL A 90 0.73 -0.96 17.20
N ALA A 91 1.14 -1.84 16.28
CA ALA A 91 1.61 -1.44 14.95
C ALA A 91 0.52 -0.77 14.11
N LEU A 92 -0.71 -1.29 14.14
CA LEU A 92 -1.84 -0.67 13.46
C LEU A 92 -2.14 0.73 14.03
N ALA A 93 -2.15 0.87 15.35
CA ALA A 93 -2.38 2.16 16.02
C ALA A 93 -1.26 3.19 15.76
N THR A 94 0.01 2.77 15.75
CA THR A 94 1.16 3.68 15.72
C THR A 94 1.75 3.91 14.33
N VAL A 95 1.81 2.87 13.50
CA VAL A 95 2.43 2.93 12.16
C VAL A 95 1.37 3.07 11.07
N GLY A 96 0.27 2.32 11.17
CA GLY A 96 -0.88 2.48 10.27
C GLY A 96 -1.64 3.78 10.56
N GLY A 97 -1.80 4.09 11.85
CA GLY A 97 -2.39 5.33 12.32
C GLY A 97 -3.86 5.52 11.91
N PRO A 98 -4.39 6.74 12.07
CA PRO A 98 -5.80 7.02 11.83
C PRO A 98 -6.20 6.88 10.36
N MET A 99 -5.25 7.05 9.43
CA MET A 99 -5.51 6.86 7.99
C MET A 99 -5.99 5.45 7.68
N ILE A 100 -5.27 4.42 8.15
CA ILE A 100 -5.63 3.02 7.92
C ILE A 100 -6.87 2.63 8.72
N LEU A 101 -6.99 3.12 9.96
CA LEU A 101 -8.17 2.86 10.79
C LEU A 101 -9.45 3.44 10.16
N GLN A 102 -9.39 4.68 9.68
CA GLN A 102 -10.52 5.32 9.01
C GLN A 102 -10.87 4.62 7.70
N ALA A 103 -9.87 4.22 6.91
CA ALA A 103 -10.08 3.46 5.67
C ALA A 103 -10.80 2.12 5.92
N ALA A 104 -10.52 1.45 7.04
CA ALA A 104 -11.21 0.21 7.41
C ALA A 104 -12.70 0.44 7.70
N VAL A 105 -13.05 1.55 8.35
CA VAL A 105 -14.44 1.90 8.65
C VAL A 105 -15.18 2.40 7.40
N ASP A 106 -14.49 3.16 6.54
CA ASP A 106 -15.08 3.69 5.30
C ASP A 106 -15.14 2.67 4.15
N PHE A 107 -14.69 1.43 4.38
CA PHE A 107 -14.66 0.36 3.37
C PHE A 107 -16.01 0.16 2.66
N GLU A 108 -17.12 0.15 3.41
CA GLU A 108 -18.46 -0.02 2.82
C GLU A 108 -18.89 1.18 1.96
N LYS A 109 -18.49 2.39 2.33
CA LYS A 109 -18.77 3.61 1.53
C LYS A 109 -18.03 3.56 0.20
N ALA A 110 -16.83 3.00 0.18
CA ALA A 110 -16.08 2.77 -1.05
C ALA A 110 -16.75 1.69 -1.93
N ALA A 111 -17.23 0.60 -1.33
CA ALA A 111 -17.97 -0.45 -2.04
C ALA A 111 -19.30 0.06 -2.62
N ALA A 112 -20.00 0.96 -1.93
CA ALA A 112 -21.24 1.58 -2.40
C ALA A 112 -21.02 2.70 -3.44
N GLY A 113 -19.86 3.37 -3.41
CA GLY A 113 -19.49 4.45 -4.33
C GLY A 113 -18.91 3.97 -5.66
N PHE A 114 -18.42 2.73 -5.73
CA PHE A 114 -18.05 2.08 -6.98
C PHE A 114 -19.28 1.43 -7.61
N GLN A 115 -20.23 2.26 -8.05
CA GLN A 115 -21.09 1.84 -9.15
C GLN A 115 -20.16 1.68 -10.35
N VAL A 116 -19.66 0.45 -10.56
CA VAL A 116 -19.22 0.02 -11.88
C VAL A 116 -20.45 0.13 -12.74
N SER A 117 -20.66 1.33 -13.30
CA SER A 117 -21.43 1.47 -14.51
C SER A 117 -20.66 0.61 -15.49
N THR A 118 -21.07 -0.63 -15.70
CA THR A 118 -20.59 -1.44 -16.81
C THR A 118 -20.85 -0.60 -18.04
N PRO A 119 -19.83 -0.02 -18.68
CA PRO A 119 -20.06 0.56 -19.98
C PRO A 119 -20.17 -0.66 -20.86
N GLU A 120 -21.37 -0.95 -21.32
CA GLU A 120 -21.51 -1.69 -22.56
C GLU A 120 -20.69 -0.89 -23.59
N SER A 121 -19.46 -1.36 -23.87
CA SER A 121 -18.37 -0.68 -24.61
C SER A 121 -17.29 0.01 -23.75
N ILE A 122 -16.49 -0.76 -23.00
CA ILE A 122 -15.05 -0.44 -22.84
C ILE A 122 -14.27 -1.41 -23.71
N THR A 123 -13.81 -0.91 -24.86
CA THR A 123 -12.63 -1.43 -25.55
C THR A 123 -11.47 -1.36 -24.56
N THR A 124 -10.91 -2.51 -24.19
CA THR A 124 -9.84 -2.73 -23.20
C THR A 124 -8.83 -1.58 -23.11
N GLY A 125 -8.24 -1.30 -21.95
CA GLY A 125 -7.19 -0.26 -21.80
C GLY A 125 -5.98 -0.41 -22.75
N ALA A 126 -5.82 -1.57 -23.38
CA ALA A 126 -4.90 -1.81 -24.48
C ALA A 126 -5.25 -1.03 -25.77
N ASP A 127 -6.53 -0.74 -26.05
CA ASP A 127 -6.97 -0.01 -27.26
C ASP A 127 -6.75 1.51 -27.18
N LYS A 128 -6.48 2.05 -25.98
CA LYS A 128 -6.26 3.50 -25.76
C LYS A 128 -4.81 3.85 -25.41
N LEU A 129 -3.98 2.84 -25.16
CA LEU A 129 -2.54 3.03 -25.03
C LEU A 129 -1.93 2.92 -26.42
N GLU A 130 -1.87 4.05 -27.12
CA GLU A 130 -0.88 4.16 -28.19
C GLU A 130 0.49 4.11 -27.53
N THR A 131 1.20 3.01 -27.72
CA THR A 131 2.64 3.01 -27.50
C THR A 131 3.19 4.04 -28.49
N ASP A 132 3.85 5.08 -27.99
CA ASP A 132 4.71 5.95 -28.80
C ASP A 132 5.89 5.19 -29.41
N GLY A 133 5.99 3.88 -29.09
CA GLY A 133 6.82 2.84 -29.69
C GLY A 133 7.34 3.31 -31.03
N GLY A 134 8.50 3.97 -30.95
CA GLY A 134 8.96 4.94 -31.93
C GLY A 134 8.63 4.48 -33.33
N THR A 135 7.86 5.28 -34.06
CA THR A 135 7.57 5.03 -35.48
C THR A 135 8.88 4.62 -36.13
N ALA A 136 9.03 3.32 -36.39
CA ALA A 136 10.24 2.73 -36.95
C ALA A 136 10.24 3.00 -38.45
N SER A 137 10.10 4.26 -38.83
CA SER A 137 10.34 4.73 -40.18
C SER A 137 11.62 5.54 -40.13
N CYS A 138 12.73 4.81 -40.07
CA CYS A 138 14.02 5.36 -40.43
C CYS A 138 13.97 5.54 -41.96
N GLU A 139 13.51 6.70 -42.45
CA GLU A 139 13.70 7.04 -43.87
C GLU A 139 15.19 7.36 -44.10
N ASN A 140 16.01 6.31 -44.07
CA ASN A 140 17.44 6.40 -44.31
C ASN A 140 17.69 6.60 -45.81
N GLY A 141 17.83 7.86 -46.20
CA GLY A 141 18.30 8.25 -47.52
C GLY A 141 19.81 7.98 -47.76
N ASP A 142 20.60 7.58 -46.76
CA ASP A 142 22.05 7.36 -46.95
C ASP A 142 22.73 6.35 -45.98
N LYS A 143 23.93 5.89 -46.37
CA LYS A 143 24.38 4.48 -46.32
C LYS A 143 25.16 3.96 -45.11
N ARG A 144 25.28 4.68 -43.99
CA ARG A 144 25.85 4.09 -42.75
C ARG A 144 25.37 4.73 -41.45
N CYS A 145 24.13 5.21 -41.45
CA CYS A 145 23.43 5.83 -40.32
C CYS A 145 24.00 7.16 -39.83
N ASN A 146 23.36 8.24 -40.28
CA ASN A 146 23.39 9.53 -39.61
C ASN A 146 21.92 9.92 -39.41
N GLY A 147 21.49 10.08 -38.14
CA GLY A 147 20.13 10.49 -37.81
C GLY A 147 19.78 11.84 -38.45
N SER A 148 18.49 12.19 -38.46
CA SER A 148 17.91 13.21 -39.36
C SER A 148 18.62 14.56 -39.41
N ASP A 149 19.45 14.94 -38.43
CA ASP A 149 20.14 16.23 -38.41
C ASP A 149 21.62 16.16 -37.95
N GLY A 150 22.21 14.96 -37.83
CA GLY A 150 23.61 14.79 -37.36
C GLY A 150 23.86 15.22 -35.90
N THR A 151 22.81 15.57 -35.15
CA THR A 151 22.85 15.97 -33.74
C THR A 151 22.23 14.95 -32.80
N GLY A 152 21.72 13.83 -33.35
CA GLY A 152 21.05 12.76 -32.62
C GLY A 152 21.89 11.47 -32.58
N LEU A 153 21.75 10.71 -31.50
CA LEU A 153 22.27 9.34 -31.40
C LEU A 153 21.79 8.51 -32.60
N PRO A 154 22.63 7.63 -33.17
CA PRO A 154 22.19 6.75 -34.24
C PRO A 154 21.04 5.87 -33.75
N CYS A 155 20.20 5.41 -34.68
CA CYS A 155 19.20 4.39 -34.38
C CYS A 155 19.87 3.17 -33.74
N PHE A 156 19.12 2.43 -32.92
CA PHE A 156 19.66 1.32 -32.12
C PHE A 156 20.36 0.26 -32.99
N ASP A 157 19.85 0.01 -34.20
CA ASP A 157 20.44 -0.93 -35.16
C ASP A 157 21.78 -0.46 -35.77
N CYS A 158 22.14 0.80 -35.56
CA CYS A 158 23.37 1.42 -36.04
C CYS A 158 24.32 1.86 -34.91
N PHE A 159 24.00 1.49 -33.67
CA PHE A 159 24.86 1.75 -32.52
C PHE A 159 25.96 0.68 -32.46
N GLU A 160 27.18 1.04 -32.88
CA GLU A 160 28.39 0.22 -32.68
C GLU A 160 29.15 0.73 -31.45
N VAL A 161 29.55 -0.17 -30.55
CA VAL A 161 30.45 0.13 -29.43
C VAL A 161 31.85 -0.26 -29.88
N ASP A 162 32.75 0.71 -30.06
CA ASP A 162 34.18 0.43 -30.24
C ASP A 162 34.69 -0.33 -29.00
N GLN A 163 35.23 -1.55 -29.20
CA GLN A 163 35.91 -2.35 -28.18
C GLN A 163 37.42 -2.19 -28.29
#